data_AF-A0A1T4M9C4-F1
#
_entry.id   AF-A0A1T4M9C4-F1
#
_cell.length_a   1.000
_cell.length_b   1.000
_cell.length_c   1.000
_cell.angle_alpha   90.00
_cell.angle_beta   90.00
_cell.angle_gamma   90.00
#
_symmetry.space_group_name_H-M   'P 1'
#
loop_
_entity.id
_entity.type
_entity.pdbx_description
1 polymer ?
#
loop_
_entity_poly.entity_id
_entity_poly.type
_entity_poly.pdbx_seq_one_letter_code
_entity_poly.pdbx_strand_id
1 'polypeptide(L)'
;MNLTRQEQYGEINQKTEAMSSRVQYYSVILATFTLSLALMLSLSIGLSFWFSTEHFQIWYETNWSVVFGVVIGLLVFNVIFMWVISLSKSIILKFISLPIFIIFYGIMIAASFYMYFAYQGLEISTNTLPKMIAIMMIPAGVMVIAAILGLFNLVNIRLLWVFSTFLFIGFIITFIVSFFVYRAGWYTTVIGTLLISVNMIVSWWQIRKNADAAQYIGRKEMLSRAMTDGIILFINYAQLLWYIISLMMGGKRN
;
A
#
# COMPACT_ATOMS: atom_id res chain seq x y z
N MET A 1 -8.25 26.75 50.70
CA MET A 1 -8.51 25.76 49.63
C MET A 1 -8.18 26.40 48.29
N ASN A 2 -6.99 26.14 47.72
CA ASN A 2 -6.53 26.70 46.43
C ASN A 2 -6.06 25.58 45.46
N LEU A 3 -6.43 24.33 45.75
CA LEU A 3 -6.04 23.14 44.99
C LEU A 3 -6.74 23.05 43.61
N THR A 4 -7.86 23.76 43.44
CA THR A 4 -8.67 23.70 42.21
C THR A 4 -7.98 24.27 40.96
N ARG A 5 -7.09 25.26 41.10
CA ARG A 5 -6.40 25.83 39.93
C ARG A 5 -5.24 24.94 39.45
N GLN A 6 -4.43 24.40 40.35
CA GLN A 6 -3.28 23.55 39.95
C GLN A 6 -3.72 22.23 39.30
N GLU A 7 -4.81 21.63 39.79
CA GLU A 7 -5.41 20.43 39.18
C GLU A 7 -5.97 20.73 37.78
N GLN A 8 -6.67 21.87 37.63
CA GLN A 8 -7.15 22.30 36.30
C GLN A 8 -6.00 22.57 35.31
N TYR A 9 -4.91 23.22 35.73
CA TYR A 9 -3.75 23.43 34.86
C TYR A 9 -3.07 22.10 34.48
N GLY A 10 -3.00 21.14 35.41
CA GLY A 10 -2.51 19.79 35.14
C GLY A 10 -3.33 19.05 34.09
N GLU A 11 -4.66 19.07 34.21
CA GLU A 11 -5.57 18.44 33.24
C GLU A 11 -5.51 19.10 31.85
N ILE A 12 -5.41 20.43 31.79
CA ILE A 12 -5.30 21.17 30.53
C ILE A 12 -3.98 20.84 29.84
N ASN A 13 -2.87 20.78 30.58
CA ASN A 13 -1.57 20.44 30.04
C ASN A 13 -1.54 18.99 29.51
N GLN A 14 -2.09 18.04 30.27
CA GLN A 14 -2.19 16.64 29.82
C GLN A 14 -3.06 16.46 28.56
N LYS A 15 -4.22 17.12 28.49
CA LYS A 15 -5.08 17.09 27.30
C LYS A 15 -4.39 17.70 26.08
N THR A 16 -3.63 18.77 26.27
CA THR A 16 -2.88 19.45 25.21
C THR A 16 -1.73 18.58 24.69
N GLU A 17 -0.97 17.93 25.59
CA GLU A 17 0.11 17.00 25.22
C GLU A 17 -0.41 15.75 24.50
N ALA A 18 -1.54 15.21 24.95
CA ALA A 18 -2.21 14.08 24.30
C ALA A 18 -2.66 14.43 22.88
N MET A 19 -3.26 15.61 22.70
CA MET A 19 -3.70 16.10 21.40
C MET A 19 -2.51 16.34 20.46
N SER A 20 -1.43 16.95 20.96
CA SER A 20 -0.20 17.19 20.21
C SER A 20 0.44 15.89 19.73
N SER A 21 0.58 14.89 20.61
CA SER A 21 1.13 13.57 20.27
C SER A 21 0.31 12.86 19.20
N ARG A 22 -1.02 12.91 19.32
CA ARG A 22 -1.94 12.30 18.34
C ARG A 22 -1.82 12.97 16.97
N VAL A 23 -1.81 14.31 16.92
CA VAL A 23 -1.64 15.06 15.65
C VAL A 23 -0.29 14.73 15.02
N GLN A 24 0.78 14.72 15.81
CA GLN A 24 2.11 14.36 15.32
C GLN A 24 2.15 12.94 14.73
N TYR A 25 1.45 11.99 15.36
CA TYR A 25 1.35 10.62 14.88
C TYR A 25 0.73 10.54 13.47
N TYR A 26 -0.43 11.16 13.28
CA TYR A 26 -1.09 11.21 11.97
C TYR A 26 -0.26 11.94 10.92
N SER A 27 0.38 13.06 11.29
CA SER A 27 1.22 13.83 10.36
C SER A 27 2.39 13.02 9.84
N VAL A 28 3.02 12.18 10.67
CA VAL A 28 4.13 11.32 10.25
C VAL A 28 3.64 10.19 9.34
N ILE A 29 2.48 9.59 9.64
CA ILE A 29 1.83 8.61 8.76
C ILE A 29 1.58 9.22 7.38
N LEU A 30 0.90 10.38 7.35
CA LEU A 30 0.54 11.06 6.11
C LEU A 30 1.78 11.47 5.34
N ALA A 31 2.78 12.09 5.96
CA ALA A 31 4.02 12.49 5.29
C ALA A 31 4.75 11.28 4.67
N THR A 32 4.87 10.17 5.43
CA THR A 32 5.50 8.94 4.95
C THR A 32 4.72 8.36 3.76
N PHE A 33 3.40 8.26 3.89
CA PHE A 33 2.52 7.75 2.86
C PHE A 33 2.55 8.61 1.58
N THR A 34 2.30 9.92 1.69
CA THR A 34 2.18 10.82 0.53
C THR A 34 3.51 10.97 -0.20
N LEU A 35 4.63 11.04 0.51
CA LEU A 35 5.95 11.12 -0.11
C LEU A 35 6.26 9.85 -0.89
N SER A 36 6.05 8.69 -0.28
CA SER A 36 6.28 7.39 -0.92
C SER A 36 5.38 7.20 -2.12
N LEU A 37 4.11 7.58 -1.99
CA LEU A 37 3.12 7.53 -3.05
C LEU A 37 3.53 8.41 -4.23
N ALA A 38 3.85 9.69 -3.99
CA ALA A 38 4.22 10.62 -5.05
C ALA A 38 5.46 10.14 -5.82
N LEU A 39 6.48 9.67 -5.10
CA LEU A 39 7.70 9.13 -5.70
C LEU A 39 7.42 7.84 -6.51
N MET A 40 6.64 6.91 -5.97
CA MET A 40 6.28 5.67 -6.65
C MET A 40 5.45 5.94 -7.91
N LEU A 41 4.46 6.84 -7.85
CA LEU A 41 3.64 7.19 -9.01
C LEU A 41 4.50 7.84 -10.09
N SER A 42 5.34 8.80 -9.73
CA SER A 42 6.24 9.48 -10.66
C SER A 42 7.21 8.50 -11.34
N LEU A 43 7.82 7.62 -10.55
CA LEU A 43 8.69 6.56 -11.05
C LEU A 43 7.93 5.60 -11.97
N SER A 44 6.72 5.17 -11.57
CA SER A 44 5.93 4.22 -12.36
C SER A 44 5.51 4.79 -13.72
N ILE A 45 5.17 6.09 -13.78
CA ILE A 45 4.84 6.76 -15.05
C ILE A 45 6.09 6.82 -15.92
N GLY A 46 7.21 7.33 -15.38
CA GLY A 46 8.47 7.43 -16.13
C GLY A 46 8.94 6.08 -16.68
N LEU A 47 8.89 5.03 -15.86
CA LEU A 47 9.24 3.67 -16.28
C LEU A 47 8.24 3.10 -17.29
N SER A 48 6.96 3.43 -17.21
CA SER A 48 5.96 2.98 -18.21
C SER A 48 6.29 3.51 -19.60
N PHE A 49 6.69 4.79 -19.71
CA PHE A 49 7.16 5.39 -20.97
C PHE A 49 8.47 4.76 -21.45
N TRP A 50 9.39 4.45 -20.53
CA TRP A 50 10.63 3.78 -20.89
C TRP A 50 10.38 2.36 -21.41
N PHE A 51 9.47 1.62 -20.77
CA PHE A 51 9.08 0.27 -21.18
C PHE A 51 8.42 0.21 -22.57
N SER A 52 7.78 1.30 -23.00
CA SER A 52 7.21 1.40 -24.36
C SER A 52 8.23 1.74 -25.45
N THR A 53 9.50 1.96 -25.13
CA THR A 53 10.53 2.22 -26.14
C THR A 53 10.97 0.94 -26.84
N GLU A 54 11.22 1.02 -28.15
CA GLU A 54 11.69 -0.13 -28.96
C GLU A 54 12.97 -0.74 -28.40
N HIS A 55 13.92 0.10 -27.94
CA HIS A 55 15.15 -0.36 -27.31
C HIS A 55 14.91 -1.24 -26.08
N PHE A 56 13.93 -0.89 -25.24
CA PHE A 56 13.59 -1.71 -24.07
C PHE A 56 12.93 -3.02 -24.47
N GLN A 57 12.03 -3.00 -25.46
CA GLN A 57 11.34 -4.21 -25.93
C GLN A 57 12.34 -5.24 -26.48
N ILE A 58 13.26 -4.82 -27.35
CA ILE A 58 14.33 -5.68 -27.89
C ILE A 58 15.21 -6.23 -26.77
N TRP A 59 15.59 -5.38 -25.81
CA TRP A 59 16.39 -5.80 -24.66
C TRP A 59 15.66 -6.81 -23.78
N TYR A 60 14.36 -6.60 -23.53
CA TYR A 60 13.51 -7.49 -22.73
C TYR A 60 13.38 -8.88 -23.38
N GLU A 61 13.11 -8.93 -24.68
CA GLU A 61 13.00 -10.19 -25.43
C GLU A 61 14.31 -10.99 -25.37
N THR A 62 15.44 -10.29 -25.46
CA THR A 62 16.78 -10.90 -25.39
C THR A 62 17.13 -11.37 -23.98
N ASN A 63 16.66 -10.67 -22.94
CA ASN A 63 17.09 -10.85 -21.54
C ASN A 63 15.93 -11.22 -20.59
N TRP A 64 14.88 -11.89 -21.09
CA TRP A 64 13.66 -12.16 -20.31
C TRP A 64 13.95 -12.93 -19.01
N SER A 65 14.93 -13.82 -19.02
CA SER A 65 15.36 -14.61 -17.86
C SER A 65 15.98 -13.74 -16.76
N VAL A 66 16.76 -12.73 -17.13
CA VAL A 66 17.33 -11.73 -16.20
C VAL A 66 16.19 -10.92 -15.58
N VAL A 67 15.24 -10.46 -16.38
CA VAL A 67 14.09 -9.69 -15.89
C VAL A 67 13.25 -10.53 -14.93
N PHE A 68 12.97 -11.78 -15.28
CA PHE A 68 12.26 -12.72 -14.41
C PHE A 68 13.01 -12.95 -13.08
N GLY A 69 14.32 -13.18 -13.13
CA GLY A 69 15.17 -13.32 -11.95
C GLY A 69 15.17 -12.08 -11.05
N VAL A 70 15.24 -10.88 -11.65
CA VAL A 70 15.17 -9.61 -10.91
C VAL A 70 13.80 -9.42 -10.26
N VAL A 71 12.70 -9.70 -10.96
CA VAL A 71 11.34 -9.57 -10.39
C VAL A 71 11.13 -10.52 -9.23
N ILE A 72 11.51 -11.80 -9.36
CA ILE A 72 11.43 -12.77 -8.26
C ILE A 72 12.34 -12.37 -7.11
N GLY A 73 13.58 -11.98 -7.41
CA GLY A 73 14.54 -11.53 -6.41
C GLY A 73 14.01 -10.35 -5.60
N LEU A 74 13.45 -9.35 -6.27
CA LEU A 74 12.82 -8.21 -5.60
C LEU A 74 11.57 -8.61 -4.81
N LEU A 75 10.77 -9.56 -5.27
CA LEU A 75 9.58 -10.05 -4.55
C LEU A 75 9.98 -10.77 -3.25
N VAL A 76 10.95 -11.69 -3.32
CA VAL A 76 11.48 -12.38 -2.13
C VAL A 76 12.11 -11.37 -1.17
N PHE A 77 12.91 -10.45 -1.71
CA PHE A 77 13.52 -9.39 -0.92
C PHE A 77 12.47 -8.53 -0.23
N ASN A 78 11.40 -8.15 -0.92
CA ASN A 78 10.28 -7.37 -0.38
C ASN A 78 9.62 -8.05 0.82
N VAL A 79 9.32 -9.36 0.70
CA VAL A 79 8.70 -10.15 1.77
C VAL A 79 9.62 -10.21 3.01
N ILE A 80 10.90 -10.52 2.80
CA ILE A 80 11.89 -10.57 3.88
C ILE A 80 12.02 -9.19 4.54
N PHE A 81 12.10 -8.13 3.75
CA PHE A 81 12.28 -6.76 4.26
C PHE A 81 11.05 -6.29 5.05
N MET A 82 9.83 -6.56 4.57
CA MET A 82 8.60 -6.29 5.34
C MET A 82 8.61 -7.01 6.69
N TRP A 83 9.01 -8.28 6.71
CA TRP A 83 9.11 -9.04 7.94
C TRP A 83 10.13 -8.41 8.91
N VAL A 84 11.34 -8.10 8.45
CA VAL A 84 12.37 -7.44 9.27
C VAL A 84 11.91 -6.07 9.80
N ILE A 85 11.23 -5.27 8.98
CA ILE A 85 10.72 -3.94 9.38
C ILE A 85 9.64 -4.03 10.43
N SER A 86 8.75 -5.02 10.32
CA SER A 86 7.68 -5.23 11.29
C SER A 86 8.22 -5.57 12.69
N LEU A 87 9.36 -6.27 12.75
CA LEU A 87 10.05 -6.62 13.99
C LEU A 87 10.94 -5.47 14.52
N SER A 88 11.43 -4.61 13.63
CA SER A 88 12.42 -3.59 13.98
C SER A 88 11.79 -2.32 14.57
N LYS A 89 12.36 -1.86 15.70
CA LYS A 89 12.07 -0.53 16.26
C LYS A 89 12.91 0.60 15.62
N SER A 90 13.85 0.28 14.72
CA SER A 90 14.79 1.25 14.15
C SER A 90 14.13 2.15 13.10
N ILE A 91 14.16 3.46 13.35
CA ILE A 91 13.70 4.49 12.38
C ILE A 91 14.58 4.49 11.12
N ILE A 92 15.90 4.33 11.29
CA ILE A 92 16.85 4.37 10.17
C ILE A 92 16.56 3.24 9.19
N LEU A 93 16.30 2.03 9.70
CA LEU A 93 15.97 0.88 8.85
C LEU A 93 14.67 1.11 8.07
N LYS A 94 13.66 1.71 8.71
CA LYS A 94 12.39 2.08 8.07
C LYS A 94 12.59 3.15 7.00
N PHE A 95 13.44 4.13 7.26
CA PHE A 95 13.75 5.17 6.27
C PHE A 95 14.49 4.59 5.04
N ILE A 96 15.50 3.74 5.26
CA ILE A 96 16.25 3.07 4.17
C ILE A 96 15.36 2.12 3.38
N SER A 97 14.33 1.54 4.02
CA SER A 97 13.39 0.65 3.35
C SER A 97 12.48 1.33 2.33
N LEU A 98 12.20 2.62 2.52
CA LEU A 98 11.26 3.35 1.68
C LEU A 98 11.69 3.37 0.21
N PRO A 99 12.92 3.79 -0.14
CA PRO A 99 13.41 3.71 -1.52
C PRO A 99 13.27 2.32 -2.15
N ILE A 100 13.55 1.26 -1.39
CA ILE A 100 13.45 -0.13 -1.88
C ILE A 100 12.00 -0.44 -2.26
N PHE A 101 11.04 -0.14 -1.37
CA PHE A 101 9.64 -0.38 -1.67
C PHE A 101 9.12 0.50 -2.80
N ILE A 102 9.54 1.76 -2.87
CA ILE A 102 9.20 2.69 -3.95
C ILE A 102 9.68 2.15 -5.30
N ILE A 103 10.91 1.66 -5.39
CA ILE A 103 11.46 1.09 -6.62
C ILE A 103 10.71 -0.18 -7.00
N PHE A 104 10.53 -1.10 -6.06
CA PHE A 104 9.83 -2.36 -6.31
C PHE A 104 8.40 -2.15 -6.81
N TYR A 105 7.60 -1.40 -6.07
CA TYR A 105 6.21 -1.13 -6.46
C TYR A 105 6.14 -0.22 -7.69
N GLY A 106 7.08 0.71 -7.87
CA GLY A 106 7.19 1.53 -9.07
C GLY A 106 7.38 0.69 -10.33
N ILE A 107 8.31 -0.27 -10.31
CA ILE A 107 8.55 -1.21 -11.42
C ILE A 107 7.33 -2.10 -11.66
N MET A 108 6.74 -2.67 -10.59
CA MET A 108 5.55 -3.52 -10.71
C MET A 108 4.36 -2.79 -11.34
N ILE A 109 4.07 -1.58 -10.88
CA ILE A 109 2.98 -0.76 -11.43
C ILE A 109 3.27 -0.34 -12.86
N ALA A 110 4.51 0.06 -13.17
CA ALA A 110 4.91 0.39 -14.53
C ALA A 110 4.71 -0.77 -15.51
N ALA A 111 5.17 -1.97 -15.12
CA ALA A 111 5.00 -3.18 -15.91
C ALA A 111 3.51 -3.51 -16.11
N SER A 112 2.69 -3.28 -15.08
CA SER A 112 1.24 -3.52 -15.16
C SER A 112 0.54 -2.54 -16.09
N PHE A 113 0.93 -1.26 -16.08
CA PHE A 113 0.42 -0.29 -17.07
C PHE A 113 0.86 -0.65 -18.48
N TYR A 114 2.14 -0.98 -18.68
CA TYR A 114 2.65 -1.44 -19.97
C TYR A 114 1.82 -2.60 -20.52
N MET A 115 1.62 -3.66 -19.72
CA MET A 115 0.79 -4.80 -20.12
C MET A 115 -0.66 -4.40 -20.38
N TYR A 116 -1.24 -3.51 -19.56
CA TYR A 116 -2.61 -3.04 -19.72
C TYR A 116 -2.81 -2.30 -21.04
N PHE A 117 -1.94 -1.35 -21.39
CA PHE A 117 -2.06 -0.59 -22.64
C PHE A 117 -1.75 -1.45 -23.87
N ALA A 118 -0.72 -2.31 -23.79
CA ALA A 118 -0.42 -3.26 -24.86
C ALA A 118 -1.61 -4.19 -25.13
N TYR A 119 -2.26 -4.70 -24.08
CA TYR A 119 -3.46 -5.54 -24.20
C TYR A 119 -4.68 -4.80 -24.78
N GLN A 120 -4.72 -3.47 -24.66
CA GLN A 120 -5.77 -2.64 -25.24
C GLN A 120 -5.44 -2.21 -26.69
N GLY A 121 -4.27 -2.58 -27.22
CA GLY A 121 -3.79 -2.11 -28.52
C GLY A 121 -3.47 -0.61 -28.53
N LEU A 122 -3.11 -0.05 -27.38
CA LEU A 122 -2.82 1.38 -27.20
C LEU A 122 -1.33 1.58 -26.91
N GLU A 123 -0.75 2.61 -27.53
CA GLU A 123 0.62 3.04 -27.21
C GLU A 123 0.63 3.95 -25.99
N ILE A 124 1.62 3.77 -25.10
CA ILE A 124 1.84 4.67 -23.98
C ILE A 124 2.40 5.98 -24.52
N SER A 125 1.57 7.01 -24.43
CA SER A 125 1.85 8.36 -24.90
C SER A 125 1.26 9.40 -23.95
N THR A 126 1.55 10.68 -24.19
CA THR A 126 0.94 11.79 -23.46
C THR A 126 -0.59 11.76 -23.48
N ASN A 127 -1.20 11.21 -24.54
CA ASN A 127 -2.65 11.05 -24.66
C ASN A 127 -3.22 9.99 -23.69
N THR A 128 -2.42 9.01 -23.29
CA THR A 128 -2.82 7.96 -22.33
C THR A 128 -2.60 8.33 -20.87
N LEU A 129 -1.83 9.39 -20.60
CA LEU A 129 -1.51 9.86 -19.25
C LEU A 129 -2.76 10.17 -18.40
N PRO A 130 -3.81 10.86 -18.91
CA PRO A 130 -5.02 11.10 -18.13
C PRO A 130 -5.69 9.79 -17.69
N LYS A 131 -5.65 8.75 -18.53
CA LYS A 131 -6.20 7.44 -18.21
C LYS A 131 -5.39 6.73 -17.13
N MET A 132 -4.06 6.82 -17.17
CA MET A 132 -3.19 6.31 -16.10
C MET A 132 -3.51 6.98 -14.76
N ILE A 133 -3.59 8.31 -14.76
CA ILE A 133 -3.92 9.09 -13.56
C ILE A 133 -5.31 8.70 -13.04
N ALA A 134 -6.31 8.59 -13.91
CA ALA A 134 -7.67 8.18 -13.52
C ALA A 134 -7.68 6.80 -12.83
N ILE A 135 -6.91 5.83 -13.35
CA ILE A 135 -6.78 4.50 -12.73
C ILE A 135 -6.09 4.60 -11.36
N MET A 136 -5.05 5.44 -11.23
CA MET A 136 -4.37 5.71 -9.96
C MET A 136 -5.29 6.38 -8.92
N MET A 137 -6.34 7.08 -9.33
CA MET A 137 -7.29 7.68 -8.39
C MET A 137 -8.26 6.66 -7.76
N ILE A 138 -8.48 5.49 -8.38
CA ILE A 138 -9.41 4.48 -7.86
C ILE A 138 -8.99 3.96 -6.48
N PRO A 139 -7.73 3.50 -6.25
CA PRO A 139 -7.29 3.10 -4.92
C PRO A 139 -7.38 4.23 -3.88
N ALA A 140 -7.21 5.49 -4.29
CA ALA A 140 -7.35 6.63 -3.37
C ALA A 140 -8.80 6.74 -2.87
N GLY A 141 -9.79 6.59 -3.75
CA GLY A 141 -11.21 6.55 -3.38
C GLY A 141 -11.52 5.40 -2.42
N VAL A 142 -11.02 4.20 -2.70
CA VAL A 142 -11.17 3.03 -1.81
C VAL A 142 -10.54 3.29 -0.45
N MET A 143 -9.35 3.88 -0.41
CA MET A 143 -8.65 4.20 0.82
C MET A 143 -9.41 5.25 1.67
N VAL A 144 -10.03 6.25 1.05
CA VAL A 144 -10.89 7.22 1.76
C VAL A 144 -12.08 6.52 2.42
N ILE A 145 -12.77 5.64 1.68
CA ILE A 145 -13.88 4.86 2.24
C ILE A 145 -13.38 3.97 3.39
N ALA A 146 -12.26 3.28 3.21
CA ALA A 146 -11.67 2.44 4.23
C ALA A 146 -11.25 3.23 5.49
N ALA A 147 -10.72 4.44 5.31
CA ALA A 147 -10.37 5.34 6.39
C ALA A 147 -11.59 5.74 7.21
N ILE A 148 -12.70 6.10 6.56
CA ILE A 148 -13.96 6.43 7.24
C ILE A 148 -14.46 5.20 8.04
N LEU A 149 -14.51 4.02 7.42
CA LEU A 149 -14.99 2.81 8.09
C LEU A 149 -14.11 2.42 9.29
N GLY A 150 -12.79 2.49 9.13
CA GLY A 150 -11.82 2.09 10.15
C GLY A 150 -11.68 3.09 11.30
N LEU A 151 -11.52 4.39 11.00
CA LEU A 151 -11.35 5.44 12.00
C LEU A 151 -12.61 5.60 12.86
N PHE A 152 -13.79 5.60 12.26
CA PHE A 152 -15.05 5.76 12.99
C PHE A 152 -15.58 4.46 13.59
N ASN A 153 -14.88 3.32 13.39
CA ASN A 153 -15.28 2.01 13.90
C ASN A 153 -16.72 1.65 13.50
N LEU A 154 -17.10 1.98 12.26
CA LEU A 154 -18.45 1.75 11.71
C LEU A 154 -18.71 0.28 11.40
N VAL A 155 -17.67 -0.54 11.42
CA VAL A 155 -17.74 -1.97 11.11
C VAL A 155 -17.21 -2.79 12.28
N ASN A 156 -17.83 -3.94 12.53
CA ASN A 156 -17.35 -4.88 13.53
C ASN A 156 -16.05 -5.54 13.06
N ILE A 157 -14.92 -5.09 13.62
CA ILE A 157 -13.57 -5.55 13.26
C ILE A 157 -13.40 -7.06 13.47
N ARG A 158 -14.06 -7.66 14.47
CA ARG A 158 -13.99 -9.12 14.68
C ARG A 158 -14.62 -9.87 13.51
N LEU A 159 -15.74 -9.37 12.99
CA LEU A 159 -16.40 -9.95 11.82
C LEU A 159 -15.56 -9.76 10.54
N LEU A 160 -14.97 -8.56 10.36
CA LEU A 160 -14.04 -8.32 9.25
C LEU A 160 -12.83 -9.25 9.28
N TRP A 161 -12.29 -9.55 10.46
CA TRP A 161 -11.16 -10.45 10.59
C TRP A 161 -11.52 -11.88 10.16
N VAL A 162 -12.66 -12.41 10.63
CA VAL A 162 -13.18 -13.71 10.20
C VAL A 162 -13.43 -13.75 8.70
N PHE A 163 -14.06 -12.72 8.14
CA PHE A 163 -14.29 -12.61 6.70
C PHE A 163 -12.98 -12.55 5.90
N SER A 164 -11.99 -11.80 6.38
CA SER A 164 -10.66 -11.74 5.78
C SER A 164 -9.96 -13.10 5.80
N THR A 165 -10.11 -13.90 6.86
CA THR A 165 -9.56 -15.26 6.92
C THR A 165 -10.16 -16.15 5.85
N PHE A 166 -11.49 -16.13 5.68
CA PHE A 166 -12.15 -16.91 4.62
C PHE A 166 -11.71 -16.46 3.22
N LEU A 167 -11.64 -15.15 2.98
CA LEU A 167 -11.13 -14.61 1.72
C LEU A 167 -9.68 -15.03 1.47
N PHE A 168 -8.84 -15.04 2.50
CA PHE A 168 -7.42 -15.40 2.39
C PHE A 168 -7.24 -16.88 2.07
N ILE A 169 -8.02 -17.76 2.69
CA ILE A 169 -8.05 -19.19 2.36
C ILE A 169 -8.49 -19.38 0.90
N GLY A 170 -9.56 -18.70 0.49
CA GLY A 170 -10.02 -18.72 -0.91
C GLY A 170 -8.95 -18.22 -1.88
N PHE A 171 -8.23 -17.15 -1.52
CA PHE A 171 -7.11 -16.62 -2.30
C PHE A 171 -5.99 -17.64 -2.46
N ILE A 172 -5.55 -18.30 -1.38
CA ILE A 172 -4.52 -19.35 -1.45
C ILE A 172 -4.97 -20.49 -2.36
N ILE A 173 -6.19 -20.98 -2.21
CA ILE A 173 -6.71 -22.08 -3.05
C ILE A 173 -6.69 -21.67 -4.52
N THR A 174 -7.24 -20.50 -4.85
CA THR A 174 -7.26 -20.00 -6.23
C THR A 174 -5.87 -19.75 -6.80
N PHE A 175 -4.94 -19.26 -5.98
CA PHE A 175 -3.54 -19.06 -6.35
C PHE A 175 -2.84 -20.39 -6.65
N ILE A 176 -2.99 -21.41 -5.80
CA ILE A 176 -2.43 -22.74 -6.04
C ILE A 176 -3.02 -23.36 -7.31
N VAL A 177 -4.34 -23.32 -7.49
CA VAL A 177 -5.01 -23.83 -8.69
C VAL A 177 -4.50 -23.13 -9.95
N SER A 178 -4.17 -21.84 -9.88
CA SER A 178 -3.65 -21.09 -11.02
C SER A 178 -2.31 -21.59 -11.55
N PHE A 179 -1.48 -22.23 -10.71
CA PHE A 179 -0.24 -22.89 -11.15
C PHE A 179 -0.51 -24.14 -12.00
N PHE A 180 -1.58 -24.89 -11.68
CA PHE A 180 -1.88 -26.15 -12.36
C PHE A 180 -2.72 -25.96 -13.62
N VAL A 181 -3.63 -24.98 -13.62
CA VAL A 181 -4.60 -24.77 -14.73
C VAL A 181 -4.09 -23.71 -15.73
N TYR A 182 -2.89 -23.15 -15.55
CA TYR A 182 -2.26 -22.14 -16.43
C TYR A 182 -3.15 -20.93 -16.79
N ARG A 183 -4.13 -20.61 -15.93
CA ARG A 183 -4.93 -19.39 -16.02
C ARG A 183 -5.24 -18.90 -14.61
N ALA A 184 -4.49 -17.88 -14.17
CA ALA A 184 -5.00 -16.99 -13.13
C ALA A 184 -6.24 -16.28 -13.69
N GLY A 185 -7.41 -16.65 -13.19
CA GLY A 185 -8.67 -16.05 -13.61
C GLY A 185 -8.87 -14.68 -12.97
N TRP A 186 -9.79 -13.91 -13.55
CA TRP A 186 -10.21 -12.60 -13.02
C TRP A 186 -10.74 -12.70 -11.57
N TYR A 187 -11.20 -13.87 -11.14
CA TYR A 187 -11.65 -14.10 -9.76
C TYR A 187 -10.51 -13.95 -8.74
N THR A 188 -9.26 -14.33 -9.07
CA THR A 188 -8.12 -14.19 -8.15
C THR A 188 -7.82 -12.71 -7.87
N THR A 189 -7.94 -11.85 -8.89
CA THR A 189 -7.73 -10.41 -8.75
C THR A 189 -8.90 -9.73 -8.02
N VAL A 190 -10.14 -10.23 -8.18
CA VAL A 190 -11.30 -9.76 -7.39
C VAL A 190 -11.10 -10.08 -5.91
N ILE A 191 -10.76 -11.33 -5.58
CA ILE A 191 -10.53 -11.77 -4.19
C ILE A 191 -9.37 -10.98 -3.59
N GLY A 192 -8.27 -10.79 -4.33
CA GLY A 192 -7.14 -9.96 -3.91
C GLY A 192 -7.54 -8.50 -3.62
N THR A 193 -8.34 -7.90 -4.49
CA THR A 193 -8.86 -6.52 -4.29
C THR A 193 -9.68 -6.42 -3.00
N LEU A 194 -10.59 -7.37 -2.77
CA LEU A 194 -11.41 -7.41 -1.56
C LEU A 194 -10.56 -7.60 -0.29
N LEU A 195 -9.58 -8.51 -0.33
CA LEU A 195 -8.65 -8.73 0.78
C LEU A 195 -7.88 -7.47 1.15
N ILE A 196 -7.28 -6.79 0.17
CA ILE A 196 -6.54 -5.56 0.43
C ILE A 196 -7.48 -4.45 0.93
N SER A 197 -8.69 -4.34 0.39
CA SER A 197 -9.68 -3.38 0.86
C SER A 197 -10.07 -3.61 2.32
N VAL A 198 -10.31 -4.86 2.72
CA VAL A 198 -10.57 -5.23 4.12
C VAL A 198 -9.35 -4.95 4.99
N ASN A 199 -8.15 -5.29 4.53
CA ASN A 199 -6.90 -5.00 5.24
C ASN A 199 -6.70 -3.50 5.49
N MET A 200 -7.06 -2.64 4.53
CA MET A 200 -7.02 -1.19 4.70
C MET A 200 -7.94 -0.71 5.83
N ILE A 201 -9.16 -1.25 5.94
CA ILE A 201 -10.09 -0.89 7.03
C ILE A 201 -9.48 -1.26 8.38
N VAL A 202 -8.92 -2.46 8.49
CA VAL A 202 -8.24 -2.94 9.71
C VAL A 202 -7.02 -2.08 10.03
N SER A 203 -6.24 -1.70 9.01
CA SER A 203 -5.06 -0.83 9.16
C SER A 203 -5.46 0.53 9.73
N TRP A 204 -6.51 1.16 9.21
CA TRP A 204 -7.00 2.44 9.72
C TRP A 204 -7.56 2.35 11.13
N TRP A 205 -8.23 1.26 11.47
CA TRP A 205 -8.65 1.00 12.85
C TRP A 205 -7.45 0.85 13.80
N GLN A 206 -6.40 0.15 13.38
CA GLN A 206 -5.18 -0.02 14.17
C GLN A 206 -4.42 1.31 14.33
N ILE A 207 -4.34 2.11 13.26
CA ILE A 207 -3.77 3.47 13.29
C ILE A 207 -4.47 4.33 14.33
N ARG A 208 -5.82 4.31 14.38
CA ARG A 208 -6.57 5.04 15.40
C ARG A 208 -6.14 4.62 16.80
N LYS A 209 -6.11 3.31 17.08
CA LYS A 209 -5.72 2.78 18.38
C LYS A 209 -4.28 3.17 18.75
N ASN A 210 -3.37 3.09 17.79
CA ASN A 210 -1.97 3.48 18.00
C ASN A 210 -1.84 4.99 18.27
N ALA A 211 -2.64 5.81 17.60
CA ALA A 211 -2.65 7.26 17.78
C ALA A 211 -3.18 7.65 19.17
N ASP A 212 -4.20 6.96 19.68
CA ASP A 212 -4.72 7.18 21.04
C ASP A 212 -3.71 6.72 22.12
N ALA A 213 -2.89 5.71 21.81
CA ALA A 213 -1.82 5.21 22.67
C ALA A 213 -0.50 6.01 22.57
N ALA A 214 -0.38 6.93 21.60
CA ALA A 214 0.87 7.64 21.30
C ALA A 214 1.39 8.49 22.48
N GLN A 215 0.47 9.00 23.32
CA GLN A 215 0.81 9.78 24.51
C GLN A 215 1.55 8.97 25.60
N TYR A 216 1.46 7.63 25.57
CA TYR A 216 2.04 6.76 26.59
C TYR A 216 3.38 6.13 26.19
N ILE A 217 3.90 6.47 25.01
CA ILE A 217 5.14 5.89 24.46
C ILE A 217 6.17 6.98 24.18
N GLY A 218 7.45 6.60 24.24
CA GLY A 218 8.54 7.53 23.93
C GLY A 218 8.46 8.03 22.47
N ARG A 219 8.83 9.30 22.24
CA ARG A 219 8.79 9.96 20.91
C ARG A 219 9.43 9.13 19.80
N LYS A 220 10.59 8.51 20.06
CA LYS A 220 11.28 7.66 19.07
C LYS A 220 10.43 6.44 18.68
N GLU A 221 9.78 5.81 19.65
CA GLU A 221 8.90 4.66 19.39
C GLU A 221 7.62 5.10 18.67
N MET A 222 7.04 6.23 19.07
CA MET A 222 5.90 6.84 18.37
C MET A 222 6.20 7.09 16.90
N LEU A 223 7.32 7.76 16.58
CA LEU A 223 7.76 8.01 15.20
C LEU A 223 7.98 6.71 14.44
N SER A 224 8.63 5.73 15.06
CA SER A 224 8.89 4.42 14.47
C SER A 224 7.59 3.69 14.12
N ARG A 225 6.59 3.70 15.00
CA ARG A 225 5.27 3.11 14.73
C ARG A 225 4.51 3.86 13.65
N ALA A 226 4.48 5.20 13.72
CA ALA A 226 3.83 6.04 12.72
C ALA A 226 4.42 5.82 11.31
N MET A 227 5.75 5.71 11.19
CA MET A 227 6.39 5.39 9.91
C MET A 227 6.00 3.99 9.40
N THR A 228 5.93 2.99 10.28
CA THR A 228 5.47 1.64 9.89
C THR A 228 4.04 1.68 9.36
N ASP A 229 3.14 2.38 10.05
CA ASP A 229 1.75 2.49 9.61
C ASP A 229 1.65 3.24 8.27
N GLY A 230 2.45 4.29 8.07
CA GLY A 230 2.56 4.98 6.78
C GLY A 230 3.09 4.09 5.64
N ILE A 231 4.10 3.26 5.91
CA ILE A 231 4.63 2.26 4.97
C ILE A 231 3.55 1.24 4.62
N ILE A 232 2.81 0.73 5.61
CA ILE A 232 1.74 -0.25 5.39
C ILE A 232 0.63 0.34 4.51
N LEU A 233 0.20 1.59 4.77
CA LEU A 233 -0.77 2.26 3.90
C LEU A 233 -0.27 2.41 2.47
N PHE A 234 1.01 2.78 2.30
CA PHE A 234 1.64 2.88 0.99
C PHE A 234 1.64 1.53 0.24
N ILE A 235 2.04 0.46 0.92
CA ILE A 235 2.07 -0.90 0.36
C ILE A 235 0.66 -1.36 -0.01
N ASN A 236 -0.32 -1.16 0.88
CA ASN A 236 -1.71 -1.49 0.61
C ASN A 236 -2.22 -0.73 -0.62
N TYR A 237 -1.91 0.56 -0.75
CA TYR A 237 -2.26 1.35 -1.93
C TYR A 237 -1.68 0.76 -3.20
N ALA A 238 -0.37 0.48 -3.21
CA ALA A 238 0.32 -0.05 -4.38
C ALA A 238 -0.21 -1.42 -4.80
N GLN A 239 -0.46 -2.31 -3.84
CA GLN A 239 -1.05 -3.63 -4.09
C GLN A 239 -2.48 -3.49 -4.64
N LEU A 240 -3.29 -2.58 -4.08
CA LEU A 240 -4.64 -2.35 -4.57
C LEU A 240 -4.63 -1.81 -6.01
N LEU A 241 -3.74 -0.87 -6.32
CA LEU A 241 -3.55 -0.35 -7.68
C LEU A 241 -3.17 -1.46 -8.65
N TRP A 242 -2.23 -2.33 -8.27
CA TRP A 242 -1.84 -3.48 -9.07
C TRP A 242 -3.02 -4.42 -9.38
N TYR A 243 -3.84 -4.75 -8.37
CA TYR A 243 -5.02 -5.58 -8.55
C TYR A 243 -6.08 -4.91 -9.43
N ILE A 244 -6.29 -3.60 -9.28
CA ILE A 244 -7.23 -2.83 -10.13
C ILE A 244 -6.78 -2.84 -11.59
N ILE A 245 -5.51 -2.57 -11.87
CA ILE A 245 -4.97 -2.65 -13.25
C ILE A 245 -5.17 -4.06 -13.80
N SER A 246 -4.87 -5.08 -12.99
CA SER A 246 -5.03 -6.48 -13.38
C SER A 246 -6.49 -6.89 -13.63
N LEU A 247 -7.44 -6.36 -12.86
CA LEU A 247 -8.88 -6.54 -13.08
C LEU A 247 -9.32 -5.92 -14.41
N MET A 248 -8.85 -4.72 -14.72
CA MET A 248 -9.17 -4.03 -15.97
C MET A 248 -8.58 -4.73 -17.19
N MET A 249 -7.51 -5.53 -17.04
CA MET A 249 -7.02 -6.45 -18.07
C MET A 249 -7.89 -7.71 -18.18
N GLY A 250 -8.26 -8.33 -17.06
CA GLY A 250 -9.02 -9.58 -17.04
C GLY A 250 -10.43 -9.50 -17.63
N GLY A 251 -11.06 -8.31 -17.60
CA GLY A 251 -12.43 -8.10 -18.06
C GLY A 251 -12.69 -8.30 -19.57
N LYS A 252 -11.66 -8.33 -20.43
CA LYS A 252 -11.82 -8.59 -21.88
C LYS A 252 -11.52 -10.03 -22.30
N ARG A 253 -11.31 -10.97 -21.36
CA ARG A 253 -11.10 -12.40 -21.69
C ARG A 253 -12.39 -13.18 -22.03
N ASN A 254 -13.50 -12.49 -22.27
CA ASN A 254 -14.77 -13.07 -22.70
C ASN A 254 -15.02 -12.78 -24.17
#